data_AF-A0A1J3F8T3-F1
#
_entry.id   AF-A0A1J3F8T3-F1
#
_cell.length_a   1.000
_cell.length_b   1.000
_cell.length_c   1.000
_cell.angle_alpha   90.00
_cell.angle_beta   90.00
_cell.angle_gamma   90.00
#
_symmetry.space_group_name_H-M   'P 1'
#
loop_
_entity.id
_entity.type
_entity.pdbx_description
1 polymer ?
#
loop_
_entity_poly.entity_id
_entity_poly.type
_entity_poly.pdbx_seq_one_letter_code
_entity_poly.pdbx_strand_id
1 'polypeptide(L)' 'NALHKFDDGPFFLGELSLVDVAYIPFIQRFQVFLGEVFKYDIIAGRPKLAAWIEEMDKMVAYTQSKTDSEYIINFFKKFM' A
#
# COMPACT_ATOMS: atom_id res chain seq x y z
N ASN A 1 -4.82 -7.42 14.51
CA ASN A 1 -4.10 -6.70 13.43
C ASN A 1 -4.24 -5.20 13.66
N ALA A 2 -3.28 -4.38 13.24
CA ALA A 2 -3.28 -2.93 13.52
C ALA A 2 -4.28 -2.12 12.69
N LEU A 3 -4.55 -2.51 11.43
CA LEU A 3 -5.61 -1.91 10.61
C LEU A 3 -6.99 -2.24 11.17
N HIS A 4 -7.92 -1.28 11.07
CA HIS A 4 -9.25 -1.35 11.69
C HIS A 4 -9.16 -1.77 13.17
N LYS A 5 -8.21 -1.19 13.91
CA LYS A 5 -8.16 -1.34 15.37
C LYS A 5 -9.19 -0.44 16.05
N PHE A 6 -9.50 0.69 15.42
CA PHE A 6 -10.49 1.67 15.86
C PHE A 6 -11.69 1.60 14.92
N ASP A 7 -12.88 1.89 15.45
CA ASP A 7 -14.14 1.69 14.72
C ASP A 7 -14.45 2.81 13.72
N ASP A 8 -13.67 3.90 13.73
CA ASP A 8 -13.92 5.12 12.95
C ASP A 8 -13.47 5.02 11.48
N GLY A 9 -12.88 3.90 11.06
CA GLY A 9 -12.54 3.69 9.65
C GLY A 9 -11.43 2.67 9.38
N PRO A 10 -11.03 2.53 8.11
CA PRO A 10 -10.08 1.51 7.65
C PRO A 10 -8.61 1.89 7.85
N PHE A 11 -8.33 3.08 8.38
CA PHE A 11 -6.97 3.56 8.62
C PHE A 11 -6.35 2.96 9.89
N PHE A 12 -5.03 3.12 10.04
CA PHE A 12 -4.32 2.57 11.20
C PHE A 12 -4.85 3.12 12.54
N LEU A 13 -5.30 4.38 12.56
CA LEU A 13 -5.81 5.07 13.74
C LEU A 13 -7.32 5.38 13.63
N GLY A 14 -8.07 4.59 12.83
CA GLY A 14 -9.48 4.82 12.54
C GLY A 14 -9.65 5.82 11.40
N GLU A 15 -9.18 7.05 11.61
CA GLU A 15 -9.12 8.10 10.58
C GLU A 15 -7.72 8.20 9.94
N LEU A 16 -7.65 8.88 8.79
CA LEU A 16 -6.39 9.13 8.08
C LEU A 16 -5.39 9.83 8.99
N SER A 17 -4.18 9.27 9.08
CA SER A 17 -3.12 9.77 9.94
C SER A 17 -1.75 9.74 9.27
N LEU A 18 -0.75 10.31 9.95
CA LEU A 18 0.64 10.23 9.49
C LEU A 18 1.17 8.80 9.43
N VAL A 19 0.58 7.86 10.15
CA VAL A 19 0.96 6.44 10.07
C VAL A 19 0.63 5.91 8.67
N ASP A 20 -0.55 6.23 8.15
CA ASP A 20 -0.97 5.80 6.81
C ASP A 20 -0.03 6.38 5.73
N VAL A 21 0.29 7.67 5.85
CA VAL A 21 1.23 8.39 4.97
C VAL A 21 2.64 7.79 5.03
N ALA A 22 3.10 7.38 6.21
CA ALA A 22 4.42 6.76 6.37
C ALA A 22 4.52 5.39 5.68
N TYR A 23 3.45 4.59 5.70
CA TYR A 23 3.47 3.21 5.19
C TYR A 23 3.05 3.08 3.73
N ILE A 24 2.11 3.90 3.24
CA ILE A 24 1.56 3.73 1.89
C ILE A 24 2.62 3.71 0.77
N PRO A 25 3.71 4.50 0.81
CA PRO A 25 4.70 4.47 -0.26
C PRO A 25 5.45 3.14 -0.30
N PHE A 26 5.64 2.47 0.83
CA PHE A 26 6.32 1.17 0.89
C PHE A 26 5.38 0.05 0.45
N ILE A 27 4.15 0.05 0.97
CA ILE A 27 3.15 -0.97 0.62
C ILE A 27 2.85 -0.92 -0.89
N GLN A 28 2.69 0.27 -1.46
CA GLN A 28 2.48 0.43 -2.91
C GLN A 28 3.62 -0.17 -3.73
N ARG A 29 4.87 0.10 -3.34
CA ARG A 29 6.06 -0.44 -4.06
C ARG A 29 6.17 -1.94 -3.92
N PHE A 30 5.91 -2.48 -2.72
CA PHE A 30 5.93 -3.92 -2.49
C PHE A 30 4.80 -4.63 -3.22
N GLN A 31 3.60 -4.03 -3.31
CA GLN A 31 2.50 -4.59 -4.09
C GLN A 31 2.89 -4.78 -5.56
N VAL A 32 3.48 -3.74 -6.17
CA VAL A 32 3.93 -3.79 -7.56
C VAL A 32 5.05 -4.82 -7.74
N PHE A 33 6.10 -4.73 -6.92
CA PHE A 33 7.29 -5.55 -7.11
C PHE A 33 7.05 -7.04 -6.79
N LEU A 34 6.40 -7.34 -5.65
CA LEU A 34 6.11 -8.73 -5.26
C LEU A 34 5.09 -9.37 -6.20
N GLY A 35 4.09 -8.59 -6.64
CA GLY A 35 3.11 -9.05 -7.62
C GLY A 35 3.75 -9.39 -8.97
N GLU A 36 4.63 -8.52 -9.48
CA GLU A 36 5.22 -8.76 -10.80
C GLU A 36 6.34 -9.81 -10.78
N VAL A 37 7.27 -9.73 -9.83
CA VAL A 37 8.48 -10.56 -9.85
C VAL A 37 8.26 -11.91 -9.17
N PHE A 38 7.52 -11.94 -8.07
CA PHE A 38 7.31 -13.16 -7.28
C PHE A 38 5.93 -13.78 -7.47
N LYS A 39 5.06 -13.13 -8.26
CA LYS A 39 3.65 -13.52 -8.43
C LYS A 39 2.93 -13.67 -7.08
N TYR A 40 3.30 -12.82 -6.11
CA TYR A 40 2.79 -12.86 -4.75
C TYR A 40 1.77 -11.75 -4.52
N ASP A 41 0.53 -12.15 -4.23
CA ASP A 41 -0.55 -11.24 -3.89
C ASP A 41 -0.48 -10.84 -2.40
N ILE A 42 -0.14 -9.59 -2.13
CA ILE A 42 -0.03 -9.08 -0.76
C ILE A 42 -1.40 -8.91 -0.08
N ILE A 43 -2.52 -8.84 -0.82
CA ILE A 43 -3.85 -8.67 -0.24
C ILE A 43 -4.60 -9.99 -0.05
N ALA A 44 -4.12 -11.09 -0.64
CA ALA A 44 -4.69 -12.43 -0.43
C ALA A 44 -4.75 -12.78 1.06
N GLY A 45 -5.96 -13.08 1.55
CA GLY A 45 -6.21 -13.36 2.98
C GLY A 45 -6.09 -12.16 3.92
N ARG A 46 -5.91 -10.94 3.39
CA ARG A 46 -5.74 -9.69 4.16
C ARG A 46 -6.79 -8.64 3.76
N PRO A 47 -8.10 -8.88 3.98
CA PRO A 47 -9.17 -7.96 3.55
C PRO A 47 -9.05 -6.55 4.14
N LYS A 48 -8.56 -6.44 5.39
CA LYS A 48 -8.29 -5.13 6.02
C LYS A 48 -7.21 -4.32 5.31
N LEU A 49 -6.20 -4.99 4.75
CA LEU A 49 -5.17 -4.33 3.95
C LEU A 49 -5.72 -3.92 2.58
N ALA A 50 -6.56 -4.75 1.97
CA ALA A 50 -7.25 -4.40 0.73
C ALA A 50 -8.10 -3.14 0.89
N ALA A 51 -8.93 -3.07 1.95
CA ALA A 51 -9.76 -1.91 2.25
C ALA A 51 -8.93 -0.64 2.50
N TRP A 52 -7.83 -0.77 3.24
CA TRP A 52 -6.91 0.35 3.48
C TRP A 52 -6.26 0.87 2.18
N ILE A 53 -5.79 -0.02 1.30
CA ILE A 53 -5.24 0.37 -0.01
C ILE A 53 -6.30 1.07 -0.86
N GLU A 54 -7.53 0.54 -0.88
CA GLU A 54 -8.65 1.13 -1.63
C GLU A 54 -8.97 2.56 -1.18
N GLU A 55 -9.01 2.81 0.13
CA GLU A 55 -9.22 4.17 0.65
C GLU A 55 -8.06 5.11 0.33
N MET A 56 -6.82 4.63 0.44
CA MET A 56 -5.66 5.43 0.05
C MET A 56 -5.74 5.80 -1.43
N ASP A 57 -6.10 4.87 -2.32
CA ASP A 57 -6.23 5.09 -3.76
C ASP A 57 -7.29 6.13 -4.15
N LYS A 58 -8.25 6.45 -3.27
CA LYS A 58 -9.24 7.53 -3.48
C LYS A 58 -8.63 8.93 -3.26
N MET A 59 -7.48 9.03 -2.61
CA MET A 59 -6.86 10.31 -2.28
C MET A 59 -6.06 10.89 -3.44
N VAL A 60 -6.44 12.09 -3.88
CA VAL A 60 -5.74 12.81 -4.96
C VAL A 60 -4.26 13.07 -4.62
N ALA A 61 -3.96 13.48 -3.38
CA ALA A 61 -2.59 13.79 -2.96
C ALA A 61 -1.66 12.55 -3.02
N TYR A 62 -2.20 11.36 -2.74
CA TYR A 62 -1.43 10.12 -2.83
C TYR A 62 -1.29 9.65 -4.28
N THR A 63 -2.37 9.64 -5.05
CA THR A 63 -2.32 9.16 -6.45
C THR A 63 -1.36 10.00 -7.30
N GLN A 64 -1.28 11.31 -7.07
CA GLN A 64 -0.32 12.20 -7.74
C GLN A 64 1.15 11.96 -7.35
N SER A 65 1.42 11.29 -6.23
CA SER A 65 2.78 11.02 -5.73
C SER A 65 3.24 9.57 -5.93
N LYS A 66 2.41 8.73 -6.56
CA LYS A 66 2.78 7.35 -6.87
C LYS A 66 3.99 7.30 -7.80
N THR A 67 4.95 6.44 -7.44
CA THR A 67 6.09 6.13 -8.30
C THR A 67 5.65 5.20 -9.41
N ASP A 68 6.15 5.44 -10.63
CA ASP A 68 5.88 4.59 -11.79
C ASP A 68 6.24 3.11 -11.54
N SER A 69 5.37 2.20 -11.99
CA SER A 69 5.50 0.77 -11.74
C SER A 69 6.75 0.16 -12.41
N GLU A 70 7.06 0.57 -13.64
CA GLU A 70 8.22 0.07 -14.37
C GLU A 70 9.51 0.51 -13.68
N TYR A 71 9.57 1.77 -13.22
CA TYR A 71 10.68 2.25 -12.41
C TYR A 71 10.86 1.42 -11.13
N ILE A 72 9.78 1.15 -10.38
CA ILE A 72 9.84 0.34 -9.15
C ILE A 72 10.41 -1.05 -9.44
N ILE A 73 9.90 -1.74 -10.45
CA ILE A 73 10.32 -3.10 -10.79
C ILE A 73 11.80 -3.13 -11.17
N ASN A 74 12.23 -2.21 -12.04
CA ASN A 74 13.61 -2.13 -12.50
C ASN A 74 14.56 -1.67 -11.39
N PHE A 75 14.11 -0.83 -10.46
CA PHE A 75 14.92 -0.43 -9.31
C PHE A 75 15.19 -1.60 -8.37
N PHE A 76 14.16 -2.32 -7.93
CA PHE A 76 14.34 -3.42 -6.98
C PHE A 76 15.05 -4.64 -7.56
N LYS A 77 14.91 -4.91 -8.87
CA LYS A 77 15.69 -5.95 -9.57
C LYS A 77 17.21 -5.74 -9.47
N LYS A 78 17.70 -4.52 -9.22
CA LYS A 78 19.14 -4.24 -9.07
C LYS A 78 19.74 -4.76 -7.76
N PHE A 79 18.89 -5.07 -6.78
CA PHE A 79 19.30 -5.54 -5.44
C PHE A 79 19.01 -7.03 -5.24
N MET A 80 18.62 -7.73 -6.30
CA MET A 80 18.43 -9.18 -6.36
C MET A 80 19.61 -9.81 -7.07
#